data_AF-A0A1A8H4D4-F1
#
_entry.id   AF-A0A1A8H4D4-F1
#
_cell.length_a   1.000
_cell.length_b   1.000
_cell.length_c   1.000
_cell.angle_alpha   90.00
_cell.angle_beta   90.00
_cell.angle_gamma   90.00
#
_symmetry.space_group_name_H-M   'P 1'
#
loop_
_entity.id
_entity.type
_entity.pdbx_description
1 polymer ?
#
loop_
_entity_poly.entity_id
_entity_poly.type
_entity_poly.pdbx_seq_one_letter_code
_entity_poly.pdbx_strand_id
1 'polypeptide(L)'
;LSEGAFNGVTAIKLLYLDNNNLKSLPKGLQFTTITNITLSNNPWNCSCQLASLRRWMDSRQNATDAICASPSSQKGKQIRESTALRR
;
A
#
# COMPACT_ATOMS: atom_id res chain seq x y z
N LEU A 1 10.24 -0.41 -7.71
CA LEU A 1 9.92 -1.84 -7.52
C LEU A 1 9.55 -2.42 -8.88
N SER A 2 10.24 -3.48 -9.31
CA SER A 2 10.01 -4.12 -10.61
C SER A 2 8.75 -4.99 -10.60
N GLU A 3 8.13 -5.16 -11.76
CA GLU A 3 7.07 -6.14 -11.95
C GLU A 3 7.67 -7.54 -11.75
N GLY A 4 7.08 -8.32 -10.85
CA GLY A 4 7.59 -9.64 -10.47
C GLY A 4 8.57 -9.70 -9.31
N ALA A 5 8.87 -8.57 -8.64
CA ALA A 5 9.72 -8.55 -7.44
C ALA A 5 9.25 -9.50 -6.30
N PHE A 6 7.96 -9.84 -6.30
CA PHE A 6 7.34 -10.75 -5.33
C PHE A 6 6.88 -12.08 -5.95
N ASN A 7 7.28 -12.39 -7.19
CA ASN A 7 6.93 -13.66 -7.81
C ASN A 7 7.56 -14.82 -7.03
N GLY A 8 6.74 -15.82 -6.69
CA GLY A 8 7.16 -16.97 -5.88
C GLY A 8 7.32 -16.68 -4.39
N VAL A 9 7.17 -15.42 -3.97
CA VAL A 9 7.28 -15.03 -2.56
C VAL A 9 5.90 -15.09 -1.90
N THR A 10 5.66 -16.14 -1.12
CA THR A 10 4.32 -16.44 -0.54
C THR A 10 4.23 -16.26 0.98
N ALA A 11 5.38 -16.17 1.67
CA ALA A 11 5.45 -16.25 3.13
C ALA A 11 5.99 -14.97 3.82
N ILE A 12 5.85 -13.80 3.20
CA ILE A 12 6.28 -12.54 3.83
C ILE A 12 5.40 -12.24 5.03
N LYS A 13 6.02 -12.10 6.20
CA LYS A 13 5.35 -11.63 7.42
C LYS A 13 5.55 -10.13 7.64
N LEU A 14 6.77 -9.65 7.44
CA LEU A 14 7.18 -8.27 7.70
C LEU A 14 7.69 -7.66 6.40
N LEU A 15 7.18 -6.48 6.04
CA LEU A 15 7.58 -5.76 4.84
C LEU A 15 7.86 -4.30 5.16
N TYR A 16 9.12 -3.89 5.05
CA TYR A 16 9.53 -2.52 5.33
C TYR A 16 9.76 -1.75 4.03
N LEU A 17 8.95 -0.73 3.77
CA LEU A 17 9.00 0.08 2.55
C LEU A 17 9.00 1.59 2.81
N ASP A 18 9.09 2.01 4.07
CA ASP A 18 9.13 3.41 4.44
C ASP A 18 10.33 4.15 3.84
N ASN A 19 10.23 5.48 3.72
CA ASN A 19 11.32 6.36 3.26
C ASN A 19 11.84 6.02 1.85
N ASN A 20 10.94 5.69 0.94
CA ASN A 20 11.26 5.40 -0.45
C ASN A 20 10.53 6.36 -1.41
N ASN A 21 10.77 6.20 -2.71
CA ASN A 21 10.09 6.98 -3.75
C ASN A 21 9.00 6.17 -4.46
N LEU A 22 8.29 5.30 -3.73
CA LEU A 22 7.26 4.43 -4.29
C LEU A 22 5.96 5.20 -4.51
N LYS A 23 5.39 5.01 -5.70
CA LYS A 23 4.07 5.56 -6.05
C LYS A 23 2.98 4.49 -5.98
N SER A 24 3.32 3.22 -6.14
CA SER A 24 2.38 2.11 -6.02
C SER A 24 3.13 0.83 -5.65
N LEU A 25 2.37 -0.24 -5.40
CA LEU A 25 2.89 -1.58 -5.15
C LEU A 25 2.63 -2.48 -6.36
N PRO A 26 3.48 -3.49 -6.62
CA PRO A 26 3.25 -4.46 -7.68
C PRO A 26 1.95 -5.24 -7.43
N LYS A 27 1.17 -5.52 -8.49
CA LYS A 27 -0.06 -6.31 -8.39
C LYS A 27 0.15 -7.72 -7.83
N GLY A 28 1.35 -8.28 -8.03
CA GLY A 28 1.73 -9.62 -7.56
C GLY A 28 2.05 -9.71 -6.06
N LEU A 29 2.07 -8.58 -5.33
CA LEU A 29 2.28 -8.60 -3.89
C LEU A 29 1.06 -9.21 -3.18
N GLN A 30 1.26 -10.34 -2.52
CA GLN A 30 0.21 -11.02 -1.76
C GLN A 30 0.21 -10.55 -0.30
N PHE A 31 -0.96 -10.13 0.18
CA PHE A 31 -1.14 -9.61 1.54
C PHE A 31 -1.60 -10.68 2.55
N THR A 32 -1.76 -11.94 2.13
CA THR A 32 -2.37 -13.02 2.93
C THR A 32 -1.57 -13.39 4.17
N THR A 33 -0.24 -13.36 4.10
CA THR A 33 0.67 -13.75 5.19
C THR A 33 1.29 -12.56 5.92
N ILE A 34 1.12 -11.34 5.40
CA ILE A 34 1.71 -10.12 5.94
C ILE A 34 1.01 -9.72 7.23
N THR A 35 1.80 -9.60 8.30
CA THR A 35 1.36 -9.15 9.62
C THR A 35 1.67 -7.67 9.84
N ASN A 36 2.77 -7.15 9.29
CA ASN A 36 3.16 -5.75 9.44
C ASN A 36 3.78 -5.19 8.16
N ILE A 37 3.43 -3.94 7.82
CA ILE A 37 4.00 -3.20 6.69
C ILE A 37 4.29 -1.75 7.10
N THR A 38 5.45 -1.21 6.75
CA THR A 38 5.76 0.23 6.91
C THR A 38 5.75 0.91 5.55
N LEU A 39 5.07 2.06 5.47
CA LEU A 39 4.72 2.70 4.18
C LEU A 39 4.91 4.22 4.21
N SER A 40 5.31 4.78 5.36
CA SER A 40 5.46 6.21 5.55
C SER A 40 6.49 6.80 4.60
N ASN A 41 6.41 8.11 4.36
CA ASN A 41 7.37 8.86 3.54
C ASN A 41 7.57 8.28 2.13
N ASN A 42 6.46 7.98 1.44
CA ASN A 42 6.43 7.60 0.04
C ASN A 42 5.37 8.42 -0.71
N PRO A 43 5.60 8.84 -1.97
CA PRO A 43 4.64 9.62 -2.74
C PRO A 43 3.54 8.74 -3.36
N TRP A 44 2.69 8.14 -2.51
CA TRP A 44 1.67 7.20 -2.94
C TRP A 44 0.67 7.80 -3.93
N ASN A 45 0.45 7.08 -5.03
CA ASN A 45 -0.61 7.32 -5.99
C ASN A 45 -1.84 6.49 -5.65
N CYS A 46 -2.79 7.11 -4.95
CA CYS A 46 -4.06 6.54 -4.53
C CYS A 46 -5.04 6.35 -5.69
N SER A 47 -4.72 5.37 -6.52
CA SER A 47 -5.51 4.84 -7.63
C SER A 47 -5.86 3.36 -7.36
N CYS A 48 -6.63 2.73 -8.26
CA CYS A 48 -7.04 1.33 -8.13
C CYS A 48 -5.88 0.33 -7.90
N GLN A 49 -4.64 0.69 -8.26
CA GLN A 49 -3.47 -0.13 -7.97
C GLN A 49 -3.23 -0.35 -6.46
N LEU A 50 -3.70 0.57 -5.60
CA LEU A 50 -3.59 0.46 -4.14
C LEU A 50 -4.82 -0.17 -3.47
N ALA A 51 -5.83 -0.63 -4.23
CA ALA A 51 -7.05 -1.20 -3.65
C ALA A 51 -6.79 -2.43 -2.77
N SER A 52 -5.87 -3.31 -3.18
CA SER A 52 -5.48 -4.48 -2.36
C SER A 52 -4.78 -4.07 -1.06
N LEU A 53 -3.93 -3.05 -1.10
CA LEU A 53 -3.30 -2.49 0.10
C LEU A 53 -4.35 -1.92 1.03
N ARG A 54 -5.30 -1.13 0.50
CA ARG A 54 -6.40 -0.56 1.28
C ARG A 54 -7.21 -1.66 1.99
N ARG A 55 -7.60 -2.71 1.27
CA ARG A 55 -8.33 -3.84 1.87
C ARG A 55 -7.53 -4.52 2.99
N TRP A 56 -6.22 -4.67 2.83
CA TRP A 56 -5.36 -5.19 3.90
C TRP A 56 -5.35 -4.24 5.11
N MET A 57 -5.24 -2.92 4.90
CA MET A 57 -5.28 -1.93 5.99
C MET A 57 -6.63 -1.93 6.72
N ASP A 58 -7.75 -2.08 6.01
CA ASP A 58 -9.08 -2.15 6.63
C ASP A 58 -9.24 -3.39 7.54
N SER A 59 -8.49 -4.46 7.26
CA SER A 59 -8.48 -5.68 8.10
C SER A 59 -7.60 -5.57 9.35
N ARG A 60 -6.86 -4.47 9.53
CA ARG A 60 -5.87 -4.30 10.61
C ARG A 60 -6.09 -2.99 11.37
N GLN A 61 -6.21 -3.08 12.69
CA GLN A 61 -6.42 -1.90 13.55
C GLN A 61 -5.21 -0.96 13.56
N ASN A 62 -3.98 -1.51 13.49
CA ASN A 62 -2.72 -0.78 13.65
C ASN A 62 -1.89 -0.71 12.35
N ALA A 63 -2.55 -0.56 11.20
CA ALA A 63 -1.83 -0.34 9.95
C ALA A 63 -1.06 0.99 9.99
N THR A 64 0.19 0.98 9.52
CA THR A 64 1.04 2.19 9.47
C THR A 64 0.41 3.27 8.59
N ASP A 65 0.54 4.54 9.01
CA ASP A 65 0.06 5.68 8.26
C ASP A 65 0.74 5.79 6.89
N ALA A 66 -0.09 6.08 5.87
CA ALA A 66 0.35 6.24 4.50
C ALA A 66 -0.55 7.27 3.81
N ILE A 67 0.05 8.36 3.37
CA ILE A 67 -0.67 9.52 2.83
C ILE A 67 -0.59 9.53 1.31
N CYS A 68 -1.72 9.81 0.67
CA CYS A 68 -1.79 10.00 -0.77
C CYS A 68 -1.04 11.27 -1.19
N ALA A 69 -0.09 11.15 -2.11
CA ALA A 69 0.53 12.29 -2.79
C ALA A 69 -0.22 12.64 -4.09
N SER A 70 -0.85 11.65 -4.72
CA SER A 70 -1.67 11.80 -5.93
C SER A 70 -2.85 10.81 -5.92
N PRO A 71 -3.86 10.98 -6.79
CA PRO A 71 -4.15 12.19 -7.58
C PRO A 71 -4.50 13.39 -6.68
N SER A 72 -4.56 14.60 -7.24
CA SER A 72 -4.83 15.84 -6.49
C SER A 72 -6.10 15.78 -5.64
N SER A 73 -7.14 15.07 -6.09
CA SER A 73 -8.40 14.85 -5.37
C SER A 73 -8.28 14.03 -4.08
N GLN A 74 -7.19 13.27 -3.94
CA GLN A 74 -6.88 12.44 -2.78
C GLN A 74 -5.65 12.94 -2.01
N LYS A 75 -4.91 13.92 -2.54
CA LYS A 75 -3.67 14.42 -1.93
C LYS A 75 -3.90 14.84 -0.47
N GLY A 76 -3.03 14.37 0.42
CA GLY A 76 -3.09 14.65 1.85
C GLY A 76 -4.02 13.73 2.65
N LYS A 77 -4.84 12.90 2.01
CA LYS A 77 -5.69 11.92 2.71
C LYS A 77 -4.91 10.65 3.04
N GLN A 78 -5.29 9.98 4.12
CA GLN A 78 -4.79 8.64 4.42
C GLN A 78 -5.29 7.65 3.35
N ILE A 79 -4.46 6.66 2.97
CA ILE A 79 -4.86 5.56 2.09
C ILE A 79 -6.12 4.87 2.66
N ARG A 80 -6.16 4.67 3.99
CA ARG A 80 -7.30 4.07 4.71
C ARG A 80 -8.58 4.94 4.72
N GLU A 81 -8.50 6.20 4.32
CA GLU A 81 -9.65 7.11 4.26
C GLU A 81 -10.05 7.44 2.82
N SER A 82 -9.19 7.14 1.84
CA SER A 82 -9.45 7.42 0.43
C SER A 82 -10.67 6.65 -0.08
N THR A 83 -11.76 7.35 -0.39
CA THR A 83 -12.97 6.76 -0.96
C THR A 83 -12.78 6.28 -2.40
N ALA A 84 -11.71 6.73 -3.07
CA ALA A 84 -11.34 6.30 -4.42
C ALA A 84 -10.92 4.82 -4.48
N LEU A 85 -10.55 4.22 -3.35
CA LEU A 85 -10.03 2.86 -3.24
C LEU A 85 -11.08 1.83 -2.79
N ARG A 86 -12.35 2.24 -2.64
CA ARG A 86 -13.45 1.39 -2.15
C ARG A 86 -14.15 0.55 -3.22
N ARG A 87 -13.80 0.70 -4.50
CA ARG A 87 -14.39 -0.05 -5.62
C ARG A 87 -13.64 -1.34 -5.89
#